data_AF-A0A3P6BQS5-F1
#
_entry.id   AF-A0A3P6BQS5-F1
#
_cell.length_a   1.000
_cell.length_b   1.000
_cell.length_c   1.000
_cell.angle_alpha   90.00
_cell.angle_beta   90.00
_cell.angle_gamma   90.00
#
_symmetry.space_group_name_H-M   'P 1'
#
loop_
_entity.id
_entity.type
_entity.pdbx_description
1 polymer ?
#
loop_
_entity_poly.entity_id
_entity_poly.type
_entity_poly.pdbx_seq_one_letter_code
_entity_poly.pdbx_strand_id
1 'polypeptide(L)'
;MFCEKELVLWVLEDAGNHKWCKHSYVLSPLGSDLVQYNRFIGMTSTGEVVLSILGEPSDLFYLSFYNLQSGTFKRVYFQGLEEFKQQFTTPDTFLDYVENIKFM
;
A
#
# COMPACT_ATOMS: atom_id res chain seq x y z
N MET A 1 -10.35 22.51 -10.47
CA MET A 1 -11.43 21.50 -10.45
C MET A 1 -10.82 20.25 -9.86
N PHE A 2 -11.13 19.92 -8.60
CA PHE A 2 -10.64 18.69 -7.98
C PHE A 2 -11.51 17.56 -8.51
N CYS A 3 -10.91 16.63 -9.26
CA CYS A 3 -11.60 15.43 -9.72
C CYS A 3 -11.66 14.47 -8.52
N GLU A 4 -12.84 14.24 -7.96
CA GLU A 4 -13.03 13.21 -6.95
C GLU A 4 -12.74 11.86 -7.60
N LYS A 5 -11.68 11.18 -7.16
CA LYS A 5 -11.31 9.86 -7.64
C LYS A 5 -11.92 8.79 -6.76
N GLU A 6 -12.46 7.77 -7.39
CA GLU A 6 -12.99 6.61 -6.71
C GLU A 6 -11.93 5.49 -6.67
N LEU A 7 -11.69 4.93 -5.49
CA LEU A 7 -10.99 3.65 -5.33
C LEU A 7 -12.04 2.54 -5.26
N VAL A 8 -11.91 1.56 -6.15
CA VAL A 8 -12.77 0.38 -6.18
C VAL A 8 -11.97 -0.85 -5.76
N LEU A 9 -12.42 -1.50 -4.70
CA LEU A 9 -11.85 -2.76 -4.20
C LEU A 9 -12.85 -3.90 -4.43
N TRP A 10 -12.34 -5.03 -4.92
CA TRP A 10 -13.11 -6.26 -5.05
C TRP A 10 -12.59 -7.28 -4.04
N VAL A 11 -13.45 -7.66 -3.10
CA VAL A 11 -13.13 -8.65 -2.07
C VAL A 11 -13.74 -9.98 -2.49
N LEU A 12 -12.92 -11.02 -2.52
CA LEU A 12 -13.39 -12.38 -2.75
C LEU A 12 -14.00 -12.90 -1.45
N GLU A 13 -15.32 -13.04 -1.39
CA GLU A 13 -16.01 -13.54 -0.20
C GLU A 13 -16.07 -15.07 -0.17
N ASP A 14 -16.26 -15.68 -1.33
CA ASP A 14 -16.37 -17.13 -1.47
C ASP A 14 -15.73 -17.57 -2.80
N ALA A 15 -14.54 -18.13 -2.70
CA ALA A 15 -13.77 -18.62 -3.85
C ALA A 15 -14.47 -19.80 -4.56
N GLY A 16 -15.11 -20.70 -3.81
CA GLY A 16 -15.73 -21.90 -4.37
C GLY A 16 -16.97 -21.57 -5.20
N ASN A 17 -17.72 -20.56 -4.77
CA ASN A 17 -18.90 -20.07 -5.48
C ASN A 17 -18.61 -18.84 -6.38
N HIS A 18 -17.34 -18.45 -6.54
CA HIS A 18 -16.91 -17.28 -7.31
C HIS A 18 -17.64 -15.98 -6.92
N LYS A 19 -17.90 -15.77 -5.62
CA LYS A 19 -18.59 -14.57 -5.13
C LYS A 19 -17.61 -13.47 -4.78
N TRP A 20 -17.87 -12.31 -5.33
CA TRP A 20 -17.09 -11.10 -5.11
C TRP A 20 -17.98 -9.98 -4.59
N CYS A 21 -17.48 -9.21 -3.63
CA CYS A 21 -18.11 -8.01 -3.13
C CYS A 21 -17.35 -6.79 -3.62
N LYS A 22 -18.07 -5.78 -4.12
CA LYS A 22 -17.51 -4.51 -4.58
C LYS A 22 -17.62 -3.49 -3.45
N HIS A 23 -16.49 -2.90 -3.08
CA HIS A 23 -16.41 -1.75 -2.19
C HIS A 23 -15.90 -0.53 -2.94
N SER A 24 -16.62 0.57 -2.84
CA SER A 24 -16.33 1.85 -3.51
C SER A 24 -16.04 2.92 -2.48
N TYR A 25 -14.89 3.60 -2.62
CA TYR A 25 -14.45 4.66 -1.72
C TYR A 25 -14.17 5.93 -2.50
N VAL A 26 -14.82 7.02 -2.14
CA VAL A 26 -14.49 8.36 -2.66
C VAL A 26 -13.24 8.84 -1.93
N LEU A 27 -12.17 9.07 -2.67
CA LEU A 27 -10.90 9.53 -2.10
C LEU A 27 -10.95 11.03 -1.85
N SER A 28 -10.38 11.47 -0.72
CA SER A 28 -10.03 12.87 -0.53
C SER A 28 -8.98 13.30 -1.57
N PRO A 29 -8.80 14.60 -1.84
CA PRO A 29 -7.75 15.05 -2.77
C PRO A 29 -6.36 14.48 -2.42
N LEU A 30 -6.00 14.47 -1.13
CA LEU A 30 -4.78 13.84 -0.64
C LEU A 30 -4.73 12.33 -0.90
N GLY A 31 -5.85 11.62 -0.69
CA GLY A 31 -5.94 10.19 -0.97
C GLY A 31 -5.79 9.87 -2.46
N SER A 32 -6.39 10.69 -3.32
CA SER A 32 -6.27 10.60 -4.78
C SER A 32 -4.81 10.73 -5.22
N ASP A 33 -4.09 11.70 -4.69
CA ASP A 33 -2.67 11.89 -5.02
C ASP A 33 -1.83 10.69 -4.54
N LEU A 34 -2.07 10.23 -3.30
CA LEU A 34 -1.36 9.05 -2.78
C LEU A 34 -1.60 7.82 -3.65
N VAL A 35 -2.84 7.50 -4.00
CA VAL A 35 -3.15 6.32 -4.82
C VAL A 35 -2.64 6.46 -6.26
N GLN A 36 -2.62 7.67 -6.82
CA GLN A 36 -2.18 7.90 -8.20
C GLN A 36 -0.68 7.71 -8.40
N TYR A 37 0.14 8.14 -7.44
CA TYR A 37 1.60 8.21 -7.60
C TYR A 37 2.35 7.08 -6.89
N ASN A 38 1.65 6.15 -6.25
CA ASN A 38 2.25 5.07 -5.48
C ASN A 38 1.72 3.71 -5.93
N ARG A 39 2.53 2.67 -5.73
CA ARG A 39 2.16 1.27 -6.01
C ARG A 39 1.30 0.72 -4.87
N PHE A 40 0.19 0.07 -5.22
CA PHE A 40 -0.58 -0.71 -4.25
C PHE A 40 0.18 -1.98 -3.85
N ILE A 41 0.42 -2.13 -2.54
CA ILE A 41 1.10 -3.31 -1.97
C ILE A 41 0.07 -4.29 -1.41
N GLY A 42 -0.99 -3.78 -0.79
CA GLY A 42 -2.05 -4.60 -0.22
C GLY A 42 -2.82 -3.85 0.86
N MET A 43 -3.41 -4.60 1.79
CA MET A 43 -4.15 -4.04 2.93
C MET A 43 -3.74 -4.75 4.21
N THR A 44 -3.73 -4.01 5.31
CA THR A 44 -3.55 -4.57 6.65
C THR A 44 -4.84 -5.26 7.11
N SER A 45 -4.74 -6.09 8.15
CA SER A 45 -5.90 -6.67 8.84
C SER A 45 -6.85 -5.63 9.45
N THR A 46 -6.37 -4.40 9.70
CA THR A 46 -7.16 -3.26 10.17
C THR A 46 -7.87 -2.51 9.03
N GLY A 47 -7.66 -2.90 7.77
CA GLY A 47 -8.29 -2.29 6.60
C GLY A 47 -7.56 -1.05 6.06
N GLU A 48 -6.33 -0.79 6.49
CA GLU A 48 -5.51 0.29 5.93
C GLU A 48 -4.89 -0.17 4.61
N VAL A 49 -4.96 0.67 3.58
CA VAL A 49 -4.31 0.45 2.30
C VAL A 49 -2.83 0.76 2.43
N VAL A 50 -1.97 -0.17 2.02
CA VAL A 50 -0.52 0.02 2.03
C VAL A 50 -0.03 0.34 0.63
N LEU A 51 0.66 1.46 0.52
CA LEU A 51 1.20 1.99 -0.73
C LEU A 51 2.73 2.14 -0.62
N SER A 52 3.44 1.81 -1.70
CA SER A 52 4.88 2.03 -1.82
C SER A 52 5.14 3.16 -2.79
N ILE A 53 6.10 4.02 -2.45
CA ILE A 53 6.61 4.98 -3.43
C ILE A 53 7.31 4.25 -4.58
N LEU A 54 7.18 4.79 -5.80
CA LEU A 54 7.77 4.26 -7.02
C LEU A 54 8.89 5.19 -7.50
N GLY A 55 10.01 4.60 -7.91
CA GLY A 55 11.05 5.34 -8.63
C GLY A 55 11.87 6.31 -7.77
N GLU A 56 11.83 6.18 -6.45
CA GLU A 56 12.72 6.91 -5.55
C GLU A 56 14.01 6.15 -5.26
N PRO A 57 15.10 6.85 -4.90
CA PRO A 57 16.29 6.25 -4.33
C PRO A 57 15.96 5.37 -3.12
N SER A 58 16.69 4.26 -2.98
CA SER A 58 16.44 3.26 -1.91
C SER A 58 16.51 3.84 -0.50
N ASP A 59 17.33 4.88 -0.27
CA ASP A 59 17.44 5.58 1.01
C ASP A 59 16.27 6.52 1.33
N LEU A 60 15.42 6.81 0.34
CA LEU A 60 14.18 7.55 0.48
C LEU A 60 12.95 6.63 0.49
N PHE A 61 13.15 5.32 0.54
CA PHE A 61 12.06 4.35 0.52
C PHE A 61 11.18 4.47 1.78
N TYR A 62 9.88 4.54 1.55
CA TYR A 62 8.87 4.50 2.60
C TYR A 62 7.59 3.81 2.13
N LEU A 63 6.84 3.30 3.10
CA LEU A 63 5.46 2.84 2.89
C LEU A 63 4.48 3.87 3.45
N SER A 64 3.40 4.11 2.73
CA SER A 64 2.27 4.91 3.19
C SER A 64 1.11 3.97 3.58
N PHE A 65 0.64 4.11 4.81
CA PHE A 65 -0.55 3.44 5.33
C PHE A 65 -1.70 4.43 5.28
N TYR A 66 -2.66 4.18 4.41
CA TYR A 66 -3.80 5.05 4.16
C TYR A 66 -5.07 4.44 4.73
N ASN A 67 -5.73 5.18 5.63
CA ASN A 67 -7.01 4.77 6.18
C ASN A 67 -8.15 5.32 5.29
N LEU A 68 -8.90 4.41 4.67
CA LEU A 68 -9.99 4.77 3.75
C LEU A 68 -11.18 5.44 4.44
N GLN A 69 -11.39 5.15 5.74
CA GLN A 69 -12.53 5.68 6.49
C GLN A 69 -12.27 7.10 7.00
N SER A 70 -11.09 7.36 7.57
CA SER A 70 -10.70 8.68 8.07
C SER A 70 -10.07 9.57 7.01
N GLY A 71 -9.64 9.00 5.87
CA GLY A 71 -8.92 9.73 4.83
C GLY A 71 -7.53 10.22 5.24
N THR A 72 -6.98 9.70 6.34
CA THR A 72 -5.65 10.05 6.88
C THR A 72 -4.60 9.05 6.44
N PHE A 73 -3.34 9.44 6.41
CA PHE A 73 -2.22 8.52 6.16
C PHE A 73 -1.09 8.65 7.17
N LYS A 74 -0.27 7.61 7.26
CA LYS A 74 1.01 7.58 7.97
C LYS A 74 2.10 7.10 7.02
N ARG A 75 3.31 7.63 7.15
CA ARG A 75 4.48 7.15 6.40
C ARG A 75 5.44 6.44 7.34
N VAL A 76 5.98 5.32 6.89
CA VAL A 76 7.00 4.53 7.58
C VAL A 76 8.24 4.50 6.71
N TYR A 77 9.30 5.13 7.20
CA TYR A 77 10.61 5.14 6.56
C TYR A 77 11.42 3.95 7.04
N PHE A 78 12.23 3.39 6.15
CA PHE A 78 13.09 2.24 6.45
C PHE A 78 14.51 2.71 6.72
N GLN A 79 15.11 2.18 7.79
CA GLN A 79 16.53 2.33 8.10
C GLN A 79 17.26 1.06 7.66
N GLY A 80 18.57 1.16 7.37
CA GLY A 80 19.37 0.02 6.93
C GLY A 80 19.46 -0.14 5.40
N LEU A 81 18.95 0.83 4.63
CA LEU A 81 19.05 0.87 3.17
C LEU A 81 20.15 1.83 2.68
N GLU A 82 21.01 2.33 3.58
CA GLU A 82 21.98 3.36 3.28
C GLU A 82 23.08 2.89 2.31
N GLU A 83 23.38 1.60 2.28
CA GLU A 83 24.34 1.02 1.33
C GLU A 83 23.81 0.98 -0.10
N PHE A 84 22.49 1.05 -0.27
CA PHE A 84 21.80 1.10 -1.56
C PHE A 84 21.50 2.55 -2.01
N LYS A 85 22.11 3.54 -1.36
CA LYS A 85 21.98 4.97 -1.72
C LYS A 85 22.21 5.17 -3.22
N GLN A 86 21.35 5.98 -3.83
CA GLN A 86 21.35 6.31 -5.28
C GLN A 86 20.99 5.15 -6.23
N GLN A 87 20.72 3.95 -5.71
CA GLN A 87 20.08 2.90 -6.52
C GLN A 87 18.58 3.16 -6.55
N PHE A 88 18.05 3.40 -7.74
CA PHE A 88 16.61 3.42 -8.01
C PHE A 88 16.07 1.99 -8.00
N THR A 89 16.05 1.37 -6.82
CA THR A 89 15.50 0.04 -6.59
C THR A 89 14.30 0.19 -5.69
N THR A 90 13.21 -0.49 -6.02
CA THR A 90 12.03 -0.59 -5.17
C THR A 90 12.10 -1.94 -4.46
N PRO A 91 12.33 -1.99 -3.14
CA PRO A 91 12.27 -3.22 -2.38
C PRO A 91 10.96 -3.98 -2.60
N ASP A 92 11.05 -5.30 -2.78
CA ASP A 92 9.87 -6.14 -2.75
C ASP A 92 9.32 -6.20 -1.33
N THR A 93 8.09 -5.71 -1.18
CA THR A 93 7.40 -5.63 0.11
C THR A 93 6.37 -6.74 0.22
N PHE A 94 6.49 -7.57 1.26
CA PHE A 94 5.53 -8.62 1.59
C PHE A 94 4.80 -8.24 2.88
N LEU A 95 3.49 -7.99 2.79
CA LEU A 95 2.67 -7.77 3.98
C LEU A 95 2.46 -9.08 4.72
N ASP A 96 2.40 -8.99 6.05
CA ASP A 96 2.12 -10.11 6.96
C ASP A 96 3.05 -11.32 6.76
N TYR A 97 4.28 -11.09 6.26
CA TYR A 97 5.29 -12.12 6.17
C TYR A 97 5.66 -12.60 7.58
N VAL A 98 5.47 -13.90 7.82
CA VAL A 98 5.89 -14.59 9.03
C VAL A 98 6.97 -15.58 8.64
N GLU A 99 8.18 -15.39 9.15
CA GLU A 99 9.29 -16.30 8.90
C GLU A 99 9.02 -17.66 9.56
N ASN A 100 9.23 -18.74 8.80
CA ASN A 100 9.12 -20.09 9.33
C ASN A 100 10.47 -20.52 9.93
N ILE A 101 10.68 -20.22 11.22
CA ILE A 101 11.93 -20.51 11.95
C ILE A 101 12.12 -22.02 12.23
N LYS A 102 11.23 -22.91 11.76
CA LYS A 102 11.32 -24.35 12.03
C LYS A 102 12.59 -25.03 11.48
N PHE A 103 13.34 -24.35 10.63
CA PHE A 103 14.54 -24.88 9.98
C PHE A 103 15.77 -23.97 10.13
N MET A 104 15.78 -23.08 11.13
CA MET A 104 16.95 -22.25 11.44
C MET A 104 17.81 -22.90 12.52
#